data_AF-A0A4Y2EBI6-F1
#
_entry.id   AF-A0A4Y2EBI6-F1
#
_cell.length_a   1.000
_cell.length_b   1.000
_cell.length_c   1.000
_cell.angle_alpha   90.00
_cell.angle_beta   90.00
_cell.angle_gamma   90.00
#
_symmetry.space_group_name_H-M   'P 1'
#
loop_
_entity.id
_entity.type
_entity.pdbx_description
1 polymer ?
#
loop_
_entity_poly.entity_id
_entity_poly.type
_entity_poly.pdbx_seq_one_letter_code
_entity_poly.pdbx_strand_id
1 'polypeptide(L)'
;FCRESAFTLTSEYNNGALSCQCDTDGALSFECQEFGGACECKPHVIGRTCSQCRTGYFGFPNCKPCDCPSTAYCQPVTGQCICPPRVTGDRCDACVPYTYGFDPIIGCEVSLESLEFLLI
;
A
#
# COMPACT_ATOMS: atom_id res chain seq x y z
N PHE A 1 4.72 -4.54 -31.68
CA PHE A 1 5.42 -3.25 -31.85
C PHE A 1 5.86 -2.66 -30.50
N CYS A 2 5.03 -1.92 -29.74
CA CYS A 2 5.50 -1.22 -28.52
C CYS A 2 6.19 -2.12 -27.48
N ARG A 3 5.70 -3.36 -27.28
CA ARG A 3 6.30 -4.32 -26.35
C ARG A 3 7.71 -4.72 -26.75
N GLU A 4 7.94 -5.01 -28.03
CA GLU A 4 9.24 -5.40 -28.55
C GLU A 4 10.20 -4.22 -28.57
N SER A 5 9.75 -3.05 -29.02
CA SER A 5 10.54 -1.83 -28.96
C SER A 5 10.96 -1.48 -27.54
N ALA A 6 10.05 -1.61 -26.56
CA ALA A 6 10.38 -1.40 -25.15
C ALA A 6 11.41 -2.41 -24.64
N PHE A 7 11.27 -3.69 -24.98
CA PHE A 7 12.22 -4.74 -24.59
C PHE A 7 13.62 -4.52 -25.18
N THR A 8 13.72 -4.16 -26.46
CA THR A 8 15.00 -3.85 -27.10
C THR A 8 15.65 -2.63 -26.45
N LEU A 9 14.90 -1.53 -26.27
CA LEU A 9 15.44 -0.31 -25.66
C LEU A 9 15.93 -0.55 -24.22
N THR A 10 15.17 -1.29 -23.41
CA THR A 10 15.56 -1.57 -22.02
C THR A 10 16.73 -2.52 -21.92
N SER A 11 16.84 -3.53 -22.80
CA SER A 11 17.98 -4.46 -22.80
C SER A 11 19.26 -3.79 -23.29
N GLU A 12 19.20 -2.94 -24.31
CA GLU A 12 20.34 -2.12 -24.74
C GLU A 12 20.82 -1.19 -23.62
N TYR A 13 19.90 -0.50 -22.95
CA TYR A 13 20.24 0.41 -21.85
C TYR A 13 20.92 -0.33 -20.68
N ASN A 14 20.46 -1.54 -20.34
CA ASN A 14 20.98 -2.33 -19.23
C ASN A 14 22.15 -3.26 -19.60
N ASN A 15 22.66 -3.21 -20.84
CA ASN A 15 23.67 -4.14 -21.37
C ASN A 15 23.28 -5.63 -21.21
N GLY A 16 21.98 -5.92 -21.39
CA GLY A 16 21.42 -7.27 -21.27
C GLY A 16 20.28 -7.38 -20.27
N ALA A 17 19.98 -8.62 -19.88
CA ALA A 17 18.93 -8.92 -18.91
C ALA A 17 19.42 -8.72 -17.47
N LEU A 18 18.57 -8.14 -16.63
CA LEU A 18 18.82 -8.01 -15.20
C LEU A 18 18.36 -9.27 -14.45
N SER A 19 19.00 -9.56 -13.31
CA SER A 19 18.60 -10.66 -12.42
C SER A 19 17.19 -10.44 -11.86
N CYS A 20 16.40 -11.51 -11.72
CA CYS A 20 15.03 -11.44 -11.18
C CYS A 20 14.96 -10.86 -9.77
N GLN A 21 15.84 -11.27 -8.85
CA GLN A 21 15.83 -10.84 -7.43
C GLN A 21 14.49 -11.13 -6.73
N CYS A 22 13.85 -12.26 -7.03
CA CYS A 22 12.66 -12.69 -6.31
C CYS A 22 12.99 -12.96 -4.84
N ASP A 23 12.20 -12.37 -3.94
CA ASP A 23 12.34 -12.52 -2.50
C ASP A 23 12.00 -13.96 -2.09
N THR A 24 12.91 -14.63 -1.37
CA THR A 24 12.76 -16.03 -0.95
C THR A 24 11.54 -16.24 -0.06
N ASP A 25 11.19 -15.24 0.73
CA ASP A 25 10.12 -15.35 1.72
C ASP A 25 8.77 -15.04 1.10
N GLY A 26 8.72 -14.24 0.04
CA GLY A 26 7.48 -13.82 -0.61
C GLY A 26 7.17 -14.42 -1.98
N ALA A 27 8.16 -14.96 -2.70
CA ALA A 27 7.95 -15.57 -4.02
C ALA A 27 7.69 -17.08 -3.94
N LEU A 28 7.02 -17.63 -4.95
CA LEU A 28 6.79 -19.07 -5.15
C LEU A 28 7.96 -19.74 -5.89
N SER A 29 8.75 -18.96 -6.64
CA SER A 29 9.92 -19.41 -7.38
C SER A 29 10.97 -18.30 -7.49
N PHE A 30 12.16 -18.65 -7.98
CA PHE A 30 13.22 -17.69 -8.32
C PHE A 30 13.16 -17.21 -9.77
N GLU A 31 12.24 -17.78 -10.55
CA GLU A 31 12.01 -17.40 -11.94
C GLU A 31 11.08 -16.18 -12.00
N CYS A 32 11.29 -15.34 -13.00
CA CYS A 32 10.46 -14.18 -13.24
C CYS A 32 10.06 -14.11 -14.71
N GLN A 33 8.98 -13.38 -14.98
CA GLN A 33 8.51 -13.15 -16.34
C GLN A 33 9.62 -12.51 -17.19
N GLU A 34 9.86 -13.08 -18.37
CA GLU A 34 10.87 -12.59 -19.33
C GLU A 34 10.69 -11.09 -19.63
N PHE A 35 9.43 -10.66 -19.77
CA PHE A 35 9.10 -9.25 -19.92
C PHE A 35 8.76 -8.62 -18.55
N GLY A 36 9.50 -7.57 -18.19
CA GLY A 36 9.26 -6.80 -16.96
C GLY A 36 9.80 -7.42 -15.67
N GLY A 37 10.23 -8.69 -15.70
CA GLY A 37 10.92 -9.33 -14.58
C GLY A 37 10.06 -9.51 -13.34
N ALA A 38 8.74 -9.65 -13.49
CA ALA A 38 7.82 -9.85 -12.38
C ALA A 38 7.89 -11.29 -11.86
N CYS A 39 8.13 -11.46 -10.57
CA CYS A 39 8.16 -12.75 -9.88
C CYS A 39 6.75 -13.26 -9.59
N GLU A 40 6.61 -14.58 -9.44
CA GLU A 40 5.36 -15.19 -9.01
C GLU A 40 5.24 -15.11 -7.48
N CYS A 41 4.35 -14.27 -6.97
CA CYS A 41 4.22 -14.03 -5.53
C CYS A 41 3.29 -15.01 -4.83
N LYS A 42 3.62 -15.34 -3.57
CA LYS A 42 2.72 -16.02 -2.64
C LYS A 42 1.40 -15.24 -2.46
N PRO A 43 0.31 -15.90 -2.03
CA PRO A 43 -0.94 -15.22 -1.73
C PRO A 43 -0.74 -14.01 -0.81
N HIS A 44 -1.40 -12.90 -1.14
CA HIS A 44 -1.35 -11.63 -0.40
C HIS A 44 0.01 -10.91 -0.38
N VAL A 45 0.99 -11.37 -1.16
CA VAL A 45 2.26 -10.67 -1.40
C VAL A 45 2.23 -9.99 -2.77
N ILE A 46 2.87 -8.83 -2.91
CA ILE A 46 2.95 -8.05 -4.15
C ILE A 46 4.36 -7.46 -4.36
N GLY A 47 4.54 -6.78 -5.50
CA GLY A 47 5.78 -6.14 -5.91
C GLY A 47 6.50 -6.98 -6.96
N ARG A 48 7.36 -6.36 -7.76
CA ARG A 48 8.12 -7.04 -8.83
C ARG A 48 8.91 -8.22 -8.26
N THR A 49 9.45 -8.06 -7.05
CA THR A 49 10.28 -9.04 -6.34
C THR A 49 9.54 -9.77 -5.23
N CYS A 50 8.23 -9.56 -5.04
CA CYS A 50 7.45 -10.17 -3.97
C CYS A 50 7.95 -9.84 -2.54
N SER A 51 8.38 -8.61 -2.27
CA SER A 51 9.01 -8.23 -0.99
C SER A 51 8.08 -7.49 -0.02
N GLN A 52 6.77 -7.42 -0.29
CA GLN A 52 5.81 -6.70 0.56
C GLN A 52 4.40 -7.27 0.48
N CYS A 53 3.60 -7.05 1.53
CA CYS A 53 2.20 -7.42 1.52
C CYS A 53 1.37 -6.56 0.54
N ARG A 54 0.31 -7.15 -0.01
CA ARG A 54 -0.71 -6.45 -0.77
C ARG A 54 -1.36 -5.37 0.10
N THR A 55 -1.78 -4.26 -0.50
CA THR A 55 -2.66 -3.29 0.16
C THR A 55 -3.83 -4.00 0.86
N GLY A 56 -4.07 -3.65 2.13
CA GLY A 56 -5.05 -4.34 2.99
C GLY A 56 -4.48 -5.54 3.75
N TYR A 57 -3.17 -5.80 3.66
CA TYR A 57 -2.46 -6.82 4.43
C TYR A 57 -1.18 -6.24 5.06
N PHE A 58 -0.73 -6.84 6.15
CA PHE A 58 0.48 -6.43 6.88
C PHE A 58 1.27 -7.62 7.43
N GLY A 59 2.51 -7.36 7.87
CA GLY A 59 3.33 -8.34 8.58
C GLY A 59 4.10 -9.30 7.66
N PHE A 60 4.66 -8.79 6.56
CA PHE A 60 5.53 -9.57 5.68
C PHE A 60 6.62 -10.31 6.50
N PRO A 61 6.90 -11.60 6.21
CA PRO A 61 6.44 -12.38 5.04
C PRO A 61 5.09 -13.09 5.21
N ASN A 62 4.58 -13.21 6.44
CA ASN A 62 3.31 -13.88 6.72
C ASN A 62 2.16 -12.87 6.70
N CYS A 63 1.80 -12.41 5.50
CA CYS A 63 0.81 -11.36 5.31
C CYS A 63 -0.57 -11.72 5.90
N LYS A 64 -1.05 -10.89 6.83
CA LYS A 64 -2.37 -11.00 7.48
C LYS A 64 -3.27 -9.86 7.03
N PRO A 65 -4.59 -10.08 6.90
CA PRO A 65 -5.52 -9.01 6.54
C PRO A 65 -5.53 -7.94 7.63
N CYS A 66 -5.60 -6.66 7.22
CA CYS A 66 -5.83 -5.54 8.13
C CYS A 66 -7.20 -5.67 8.81
N ASP A 67 -7.31 -5.30 10.08
CA ASP A 67 -8.60 -5.11 10.78
C ASP A 67 -8.97 -3.62 10.84
N CYS A 68 -9.06 -3.00 9.67
CA CYS A 68 -9.50 -1.62 9.50
C CYS A 68 -10.83 -1.59 8.74
N PRO A 69 -11.68 -0.57 8.94
CA PRO A 69 -12.84 -0.37 8.09
C PRO A 69 -12.40 -0.13 6.65
N SER A 70 -13.35 -0.28 5.72
CA SER A 70 -13.11 -0.06 4.28
C SER A 70 -12.64 1.36 3.92
N THR A 71 -12.71 2.29 4.87
CA THR A 71 -12.30 3.69 4.75
C THR A 71 -10.84 3.94 5.13
N ALA A 72 -10.15 2.93 5.66
CA ALA A 72 -8.78 3.06 6.16
C ALA A 72 -7.88 1.91 5.69
N TYR A 73 -6.61 2.22 5.48
CA TYR A 73 -5.56 1.24 5.20
C TYR A 73 -4.73 1.03 6.46
N CYS A 74 -4.09 -0.13 6.62
CA CYS A 74 -3.19 -0.35 7.74
C CYS A 74 -1.71 -0.15 7.38
N GLN A 75 -0.91 0.17 8.41
CA GLN A 75 0.53 0.18 8.34
C GLN A 75 1.06 -1.22 7.97
N PRO A 76 2.02 -1.32 7.03
CA PRO A 76 2.44 -2.60 6.45
C PRO A 76 3.20 -3.52 7.43
N VAL A 77 3.72 -2.99 8.53
CA VAL A 77 4.49 -3.76 9.53
C VAL A 77 3.65 -4.07 10.78
N THR A 78 3.02 -3.05 11.37
CA THR A 78 2.31 -3.16 12.65
C THR A 78 0.85 -3.58 12.50
N GLY A 79 0.22 -3.29 11.35
CA GLY A 79 -1.21 -3.47 11.14
C GLY A 79 -2.09 -2.37 11.74
N GLN A 80 -1.51 -1.31 12.31
CA GLN A 80 -2.27 -0.18 12.85
C GLN A 80 -2.97 0.60 11.73
N CYS A 81 -4.23 0.98 11.92
CA CYS A 81 -4.98 1.72 10.93
C CYS A 81 -4.43 3.15 10.75
N ILE A 82 -4.31 3.56 9.50
CA ILE A 82 -3.97 4.92 9.08
C ILE A 82 -5.28 5.61 8.76
N CYS A 83 -5.67 6.55 9.61
CA CYS A 83 -6.96 7.23 9.50
C CYS A 83 -6.93 8.38 8.48
N PRO A 84 -8.06 8.65 7.81
CA PRO A 84 -8.25 9.88 7.05
C PRO A 84 -8.09 11.14 7.93
N PRO A 85 -7.90 12.32 7.34
CA PRO A 85 -7.77 13.57 8.09
C PRO A 85 -8.91 13.78 9.09
N ARG A 86 -8.57 14.17 10.33
CA ARG A 86 -9.54 14.46 11.41
C ARG A 86 -10.44 13.29 11.81
N VAL A 87 -10.00 12.05 11.54
CA VAL A 87 -10.62 10.81 12.03
C VAL A 87 -9.71 10.18 13.10
N THR A 88 -10.30 9.52 14.10
CA THR A 88 -9.61 8.92 15.23
C THR A 88 -10.23 7.57 15.62
N GLY A 89 -9.66 6.95 16.66
CA GLY A 89 -9.95 5.59 17.11
C GLY A 89 -9.05 4.56 16.43
N ASP A 90 -8.88 3.40 17.08
CA ASP A 90 -8.05 2.30 16.57
C ASP A 90 -8.54 1.76 15.23
N ARG A 91 -9.83 1.94 14.95
CA ARG A 91 -10.51 1.54 13.71
C ARG A 91 -10.94 2.74 12.86
N CYS A 92 -10.47 3.97 13.11
CA CYS A 92 -10.78 5.13 12.27
C CYS A 92 -12.29 5.33 11.99
N ASP A 93 -13.12 5.17 13.02
CA ASP A 93 -14.59 5.17 12.93
C ASP A 93 -15.24 6.37 13.63
N ALA A 94 -14.45 7.25 14.23
CA ALA A 94 -14.92 8.45 14.90
C ALA A 94 -14.24 9.71 14.35
N CYS A 95 -14.99 10.80 14.23
CA CYS A 95 -14.41 12.12 14.04
C CYS A 95 -13.67 12.56 15.30
N VAL A 96 -12.56 13.29 15.15
CA VAL A 96 -11.94 13.97 16.30
C VAL A 96 -12.94 14.99 16.90
N PRO A 97 -12.81 15.37 18.18
CA PRO A 97 -13.66 16.37 18.78
C PRO A 97 -13.77 17.65 17.93
N TYR A 98 -14.98 18.24 17.90
CA TYR A 98 -15.29 19.45 17.13
C TYR A 98 -15.20 19.31 15.60
N THR A 99 -15.27 18.09 15.09
CA THR A 99 -15.36 17.81 13.65
C THR A 99 -16.57 16.94 13.36
N TYR A 100 -17.12 17.02 12.15
CA TYR A 100 -18.35 16.33 11.74
C TYR A 100 -18.28 15.90 10.27
N GLY A 101 -19.32 15.22 9.77
CA GLY A 101 -19.43 14.89 8.35
C GLY A 101 -18.39 13.87 7.90
N PHE A 102 -18.43 12.67 8.48
CA PHE A 102 -17.48 11.60 8.12
C PHE A 102 -17.62 11.20 6.65
N ASP A 103 -16.53 11.34 5.91
CA ASP A 103 -16.34 10.80 4.58
C ASP A 103 -15.16 9.80 4.55
N PRO A 104 -15.32 8.63 3.92
CA PRO A 104 -14.29 7.60 3.82
C PRO A 104 -12.92 8.04 3.28
N ILE A 105 -12.88 9.06 2.42
CA ILE A 105 -11.68 9.49 1.71
C ILE A 105 -11.24 10.87 2.21
N ILE A 106 -12.19 11.79 2.39
CA ILE A 106 -11.93 13.17 2.80
C ILE A 106 -11.68 13.26 4.32
N GLY A 107 -12.27 12.33 5.10
CA GLY A 107 -12.26 12.36 6.55
C GLY A 107 -13.38 13.23 7.10
N CYS A 108 -13.13 13.92 8.23
CA CYS A 108 -14.14 14.79 8.83
C CYS A 108 -13.87 16.27 8.52
N GLU A 109 -14.92 17.08 8.52
CA GLU A 109 -14.88 18.54 8.34
C GLU A 109 -14.86 19.27 9.69
N VAL A 110 -14.29 20.47 9.70
CA VAL A 110 -14.16 21.30 10.91
C VAL A 110 -15.47 22.04 11.17
N SER A 111 -15.98 22.03 12.41
CA SER A 111 -17.07 22.95 12.78
C SER A 111 -16.55 24.38 12.88
N LEU A 112 -17.25 25.33 12.26
CA LEU A 112 -16.86 26.74 12.29
C LEU A 112 -16.81 27.33 13.72
N GLU A 113 -17.46 26.67 14.68
CA GLU A 113 -17.40 26.98 16.12
C GLU A 113 -16.08 26.55 16.80
N SER A 114 -15.26 25.71 16.16
CA SER A 114 -13.96 25.25 16.69
C SER A 114 -12.78 26.16 16.36
N LEU A 115 -12.96 27.10 15.42
CA LEU A 115 -11.96 28.13 15.10
C LEU A 115 -11.83 29.19 16.21
N GLU A 116 -12.82 29.34 17.08
CA GLU A 116 -12.75 30.25 18.24
C GLU A 116 -11.78 29.75 19.32
N PHE A 117 -11.50 28.44 19.41
CA PHE A 117 -10.56 27.86 20.38
C PHE A 117 -9.08 27.97 19.95
N LEU A 118 -8.79 28.25 18.68
CA LEU A 118 -7.43 28.47 18.19
C LEU A 118 -6.99 29.95 18.26
N LEU A 119 -7.93 30.85 18.59
CA LEU A 119 -7.74 32.30 18.66
C LEU A 119 -7.76 32.86 20.10
N ILE A 120 -7.75 32.00 21.11
CA ILE A 120 -7.57 32.34 22.54
C ILE A 120 -6.29 31.67 23.03
#